data_AF-A0A5U9KZE8-F1
#
_entry.id   AF-A0A5U9KZE8-F1
#
_cell.length_a   1.000
_cell.length_b   1.000
_cell.length_c   1.000
_cell.angle_alpha   90.00
_cell.angle_beta   90.00
_cell.angle_gamma   90.00
#
_symmetry.space_group_name_H-M   'P 1'
#
loop_
_entity.id
_entity.type
_entity.pdbx_description
1 polymer ?
#
loop_
_entity_poly.entity_id
_entity_poly.type
_entity_poly.pdbx_seq_one_letter_code
_entity_poly.pdbx_strand_id
1 'polypeptide(L)'
;MAAQVQTAQLKRQLEEAGSDTPAAATIAPSAPGLTVPSQGAGLPDSTATSRGPGRPQVLEISGKGSALYAVLQMPDGSRPEVTRGSRVTIGKATLTVSRVSLSGITLSDGSALPF
;
A
#
# COMPACT_ATOMS: atom_id res chain seq x y z
N MET A 1 -20.93 18.45 45.07
CA MET A 1 -20.91 19.32 43.88
C MET A 1 -19.54 19.18 43.22
N ALA A 2 -19.39 18.37 42.15
CA ALA A 2 -18.08 18.12 41.50
C ALA A 2 -18.15 17.82 39.98
N ALA A 3 -19.34 17.93 39.36
CA ALA A 3 -19.55 17.49 37.97
C ALA A 3 -19.21 18.56 36.90
N GLN A 4 -18.94 19.82 37.29
CA GLN A 4 -18.76 20.92 36.33
C GLN A 4 -17.29 21.18 35.94
N VAL A 5 -16.32 20.59 36.65
CA VAL A 5 -14.89 20.85 36.39
C VAL A 5 -14.34 20.04 35.21
N GLN A 6 -14.94 18.88 34.91
CA GLN A 6 -14.45 17.97 33.87
C GLN A 6 -14.73 18.51 32.45
N THR A 7 -15.88 19.14 32.25
CA THR A 7 -16.28 19.66 30.94
C THR A 7 -15.46 20.87 30.50
N ALA A 8 -15.02 21.71 31.46
CA ALA A 8 -14.17 22.86 31.17
C ALA A 8 -12.74 22.47 30.75
N GLN A 9 -12.20 21.38 31.31
CA GLN A 9 -10.87 20.89 30.94
C GLN A 9 -10.86 20.27 29.53
N LEU A 10 -11.91 19.53 29.18
CA LEU A 10 -12.00 18.91 27.86
C LEU A 10 -12.08 19.94 26.73
N LYS A 11 -12.74 21.09 26.96
CA LYS A 11 -12.85 22.15 25.96
C LYS A 11 -11.51 22.85 25.68
N ARG A 12 -10.65 23.03 26.70
CA ARG A 12 -9.30 23.60 26.49
C ARG A 12 -8.39 22.68 25.68
N GLN A 13 -8.49 21.37 25.90
CA GLN A 13 -7.67 20.40 25.15
C GLN A 13 -8.02 20.34 23.66
N LEU A 14 -9.31 20.49 23.31
CA LEU A 14 -9.74 20.51 21.90
C LEU A 14 -9.32 21.81 21.17
N GLU A 15 -9.18 22.91 21.91
CA GLU A 15 -8.73 24.21 21.36
C GLU A 15 -7.20 24.27 21.21
N GLU A 16 -6.43 23.66 22.13
CA GLU A 16 -4.96 23.51 22.02
C GLU A 16 -4.53 22.56 20.91
N ALA A 17 -5.30 21.50 20.62
CA ALA A 17 -4.96 20.54 19.56
C ALA A 17 -5.20 21.07 18.12
N GLY A 18 -5.86 22.23 17.98
CA GLY A 18 -6.18 22.83 16.68
C GLY A 18 -5.17 23.86 16.18
N SER A 19 -4.15 24.22 16.98
CA SER A 19 -3.21 25.30 16.63
C SER A 19 -1.77 24.92 17.00
N ASP A 20 -1.12 24.07 16.21
CA ASP A 20 0.32 24.27 15.98
C ASP A 20 0.71 23.81 14.57
N THR A 21 0.93 24.81 13.74
CA THR A 21 1.55 24.70 12.42
C THR A 21 3.02 25.06 12.64
N PRO A 22 4.03 24.19 12.46
CA PRO A 22 5.40 24.66 12.55
C PRO A 22 5.86 25.08 11.15
N ALA A 23 5.87 26.39 10.93
CA ALA A 23 6.67 27.02 9.89
C ALA A 23 8.04 27.42 10.46
N ALA A 24 9.08 26.98 9.75
CA ALA A 24 10.41 27.60 9.59
C ALA A 24 11.51 27.48 10.67
N ALA A 25 12.60 26.84 10.21
CA ALA A 25 14.01 27.24 10.32
C ALA A 25 14.73 27.18 11.69
N THR A 26 15.71 26.28 11.78
CA THR A 26 16.99 26.56 12.44
C THR A 26 18.08 25.81 11.71
N ILE A 27 18.97 26.58 11.10
CA ILE A 27 20.24 26.16 10.51
C ILE A 27 21.25 26.17 11.68
N ALA A 28 21.92 25.04 11.94
CA ALA A 28 23.05 25.00 12.87
C ALA A 28 24.26 24.33 12.17
N PRO A 29 25.50 24.79 12.47
CA PRO A 29 26.68 24.60 11.63
C PRO A 29 27.39 23.25 11.86
N SER A 30 28.27 22.93 10.93
CA SER A 30 28.95 21.66 10.71
C SER A 30 29.92 21.18 11.81
N ALA A 31 30.01 19.85 11.95
CA ALA A 31 31.21 18.98 12.12
C ALA A 31 31.11 17.97 13.29
N PRO A 32 31.92 16.90 13.32
CA PRO A 32 31.94 15.79 12.37
C PRO A 32 31.82 14.42 13.10
N GLY A 33 31.23 13.43 12.43
CA GLY A 33 31.42 12.01 12.78
C GLY A 33 30.48 11.45 13.83
N LEU A 34 29.40 10.83 13.37
CA LEU A 34 29.06 9.43 13.64
C LEU A 34 27.85 9.11 12.76
N THR A 35 28.09 8.54 11.58
CA THR A 35 27.02 7.92 10.78
C THR A 35 26.58 6.65 11.51
N VAL A 36 25.60 6.79 12.39
CA VAL A 36 24.85 5.65 12.91
C VAL A 36 23.74 5.36 11.91
N PRO A 37 23.55 4.12 11.42
CA PRO A 37 22.49 3.81 10.49
C PRO A 37 21.17 3.81 11.25
N SER A 38 20.50 4.95 11.31
CA SER A 38 19.14 5.07 11.80
C SER A 38 18.18 4.65 10.70
N GLN A 39 17.79 3.37 10.68
CA GLN A 39 16.49 2.92 10.17
C GLN A 39 16.26 1.46 10.56
N GLY A 40 15.83 1.27 11.80
CA GLY A 40 15.20 0.04 12.26
C GLY A 40 13.80 0.37 12.74
N ALA A 41 12.83 -0.46 12.30
CA ALA A 41 11.43 -0.49 12.72
C ALA A 41 10.48 0.55 12.10
N GLY A 42 10.49 0.64 10.76
CA GLY A 42 9.23 0.71 10.03
C GLY A 42 8.72 -0.72 9.86
N LEU A 43 7.43 -0.94 10.15
CA LEU A 43 6.67 -2.14 9.80
C LEU A 43 7.04 -2.65 8.39
N PRO A 44 6.84 -3.93 8.05
CA PRO A 44 6.64 -4.27 6.64
C PRO A 44 5.35 -3.54 6.21
N ASP A 45 5.46 -2.27 5.85
CA ASP A 45 4.51 -1.61 4.98
C ASP A 45 4.54 -2.45 3.72
N SER A 46 3.52 -3.31 3.61
CA SER A 46 3.39 -4.34 2.60
C SER A 46 3.79 -3.74 1.27
N THR A 47 4.98 -4.14 0.85
CA THR A 47 5.68 -3.75 -0.36
C THR A 47 4.77 -3.02 -1.34
N ALA A 48 4.73 -1.70 -1.25
CA ALA A 48 4.55 -0.87 -2.42
C ALA A 48 5.82 -1.07 -3.29
N THR A 49 6.05 -2.31 -3.73
CA THR A 49 6.98 -2.64 -4.80
C THR A 49 6.55 -1.73 -5.93
N SER A 50 7.44 -0.79 -6.21
CA SER A 50 7.29 0.27 -7.20
C SER A 50 6.50 -0.24 -8.41
N ARG A 51 5.19 0.05 -8.38
CA ARG A 51 4.25 -0.23 -9.45
C ARG A 51 4.60 0.71 -10.57
N GLY A 52 5.37 0.22 -11.55
CA GLY A 52 5.58 0.97 -12.77
C GLY A 52 4.21 1.38 -13.34
N PRO A 53 4.02 2.66 -13.73
CA PRO A 53 2.76 3.13 -14.29
C PRO A 53 2.46 2.31 -15.55
N GLY A 54 1.46 1.42 -15.48
CA GLY A 54 1.07 0.55 -16.59
C GLY A 54 1.09 -0.96 -16.33
N ARG A 55 1.52 -1.44 -15.14
CA ARG A 55 1.38 -2.86 -14.79
C ARG A 55 0.13 -3.12 -13.94
N PRO A 56 -0.62 -4.20 -14.20
CA PRO A 56 -1.69 -4.61 -13.30
C PRO A 56 -1.13 -5.08 -11.96
N GLN A 57 -1.91 -4.95 -10.89
CA GLN A 57 -1.59 -5.46 -9.57
C GLN A 57 -2.63 -6.46 -9.12
N VAL A 58 -2.24 -7.47 -8.35
CA VAL A 58 -3.19 -8.34 -7.65
C VAL A 58 -3.70 -7.64 -6.38
N LEU A 59 -5.02 -7.52 -6.24
CA LEU A 59 -5.69 -6.93 -5.08
C LEU A 59 -6.23 -7.97 -4.11
N GLU A 60 -6.58 -9.14 -4.61
CA GLU A 60 -7.11 -10.23 -3.80
C GLU A 60 -6.76 -11.56 -4.46
N ILE A 61 -6.50 -12.59 -3.64
CA ILE A 61 -6.48 -13.98 -4.05
C ILE A 61 -7.33 -14.77 -3.07
N SER A 62 -8.30 -15.48 -3.62
CA SER A 62 -9.32 -16.20 -2.86
C SER A 62 -9.61 -17.56 -3.49
N GLY A 63 -10.38 -18.38 -2.77
CA GLY A 63 -10.73 -19.74 -3.19
C GLY A 63 -9.98 -20.83 -2.42
N LYS A 64 -10.02 -22.06 -2.94
CA LYS A 64 -9.52 -23.24 -2.20
C LYS A 64 -8.93 -24.28 -3.13
N GLY A 65 -7.80 -24.87 -2.70
CA GLY A 65 -7.13 -25.93 -3.45
C GLY A 65 -6.71 -25.45 -4.84
N SER A 66 -7.23 -26.11 -5.89
CA SER A 66 -6.95 -25.72 -7.29
C SER A 66 -7.93 -24.68 -7.85
N ALA A 67 -9.00 -24.36 -7.13
CA ALA A 67 -10.00 -23.37 -7.53
C ALA A 67 -9.66 -22.02 -6.88
N LEU A 68 -8.54 -21.44 -7.31
CA LEU A 68 -8.14 -20.09 -6.93
C LEU A 68 -8.60 -19.08 -7.98
N TYR A 69 -9.10 -17.96 -7.50
CA TYR A 69 -9.42 -16.77 -8.29
C TYR A 69 -8.70 -15.57 -7.69
N ALA A 70 -8.49 -14.55 -8.51
CA ALA A 70 -7.79 -13.35 -8.10
C ALA A 70 -8.42 -12.10 -8.72
N VAL A 71 -8.46 -11.01 -7.96
CA VAL A 71 -8.91 -9.71 -8.46
C VAL A 71 -7.68 -8.90 -8.86
N LEU A 72 -7.64 -8.44 -10.11
CA LEU A 72 -6.56 -7.58 -10.60
C LEU A 72 -7.00 -6.13 -10.58
N GLN A 73 -6.18 -5.21 -10.09
CA GLN A 73 -6.27 -3.79 -10.42
C GLN A 73 -5.53 -3.54 -11.72
N MET A 74 -6.27 -3.22 -12.77
CA MET A 74 -5.70 -2.85 -14.05
C MET A 74 -5.28 -1.37 -14.05
N PRO A 75 -4.35 -0.96 -14.94
CA PRO A 75 -3.92 0.45 -15.06
C PRO A 75 -5.02 1.41 -15.50
N ASP A 76 -6.05 0.90 -16.19
CA ASP A 76 -7.24 1.66 -16.60
C ASP A 76 -8.27 1.83 -15.45
N GLY A 77 -7.96 1.33 -14.26
CA GLY A 77 -8.84 1.35 -13.10
C GLY A 77 -9.79 0.15 -13.01
N SER A 78 -9.92 -0.66 -14.06
CA SER A 78 -10.81 -1.82 -14.06
C SER A 78 -10.32 -2.92 -13.12
N ARG A 79 -11.27 -3.73 -12.62
CA ARG A 79 -11.01 -4.79 -11.65
C ARG A 79 -11.54 -6.16 -12.07
N PRO A 80 -10.96 -6.80 -13.09
CA PRO A 80 -11.41 -8.12 -13.49
C PRO A 80 -11.03 -9.17 -12.44
N GLU A 81 -11.96 -10.06 -12.16
CA GLU A 81 -11.68 -11.33 -11.50
C GLU A 81 -11.16 -12.33 -12.55
N VAL A 82 -10.10 -13.05 -12.20
CA VAL A 82 -9.44 -14.00 -13.09
C VAL A 82 -9.16 -15.32 -12.40
N THR A 83 -9.16 -16.38 -13.18
CA THR A 83 -8.74 -17.73 -12.79
C THR A 83 -7.71 -18.24 -13.80
N ARG A 84 -7.14 -19.42 -13.56
CA ARG A 84 -6.26 -20.07 -14.52
C ARG A 84 -6.98 -20.25 -15.87
N GLY A 85 -6.38 -19.77 -16.95
CA GLY A 85 -6.95 -19.78 -18.30
C GLY A 85 -7.71 -18.51 -18.68
N SER A 86 -8.02 -17.61 -17.73
CA SER A 86 -8.65 -16.32 -18.03
C SER A 86 -7.74 -15.44 -18.89
N ARG A 87 -8.35 -14.65 -19.77
CA ARG A 87 -7.63 -13.66 -20.60
C ARG A 87 -7.66 -12.30 -19.93
N VAL A 88 -6.53 -11.60 -19.95
CA VAL A 88 -6.33 -10.28 -19.33
C VAL A 88 -5.73 -9.37 -20.38
N THR A 89 -6.39 -8.23 -20.64
CA THR A 89 -5.89 -7.23 -21.59
C THR A 89 -5.16 -6.12 -20.84
N ILE A 90 -3.85 -6.05 -21.01
CA ILE A 90 -3.00 -5.02 -20.39
C ILE A 90 -2.54 -4.07 -21.49
N GLY A 91 -3.12 -2.87 -21.53
CA GLY A 91 -2.89 -1.93 -22.62
C GLY A 91 -3.35 -2.52 -23.96
N LYS A 92 -2.42 -2.83 -24.85
CA LYS A 92 -2.69 -3.41 -26.19
C LYS A 92 -2.45 -4.92 -26.27
N ALA A 93 -1.93 -5.54 -25.21
CA ALA A 93 -1.60 -6.96 -25.18
C ALA A 93 -2.70 -7.76 -24.46
N THR A 94 -3.10 -8.89 -25.04
CA THR A 94 -3.96 -9.86 -24.36
C THR A 94 -3.13 -11.06 -23.94
N LEU A 95 -3.01 -11.25 -22.63
CA LEU A 95 -2.28 -12.36 -22.02
C LEU A 95 -3.26 -13.34 -21.39
N THR A 96 -2.82 -14.58 -21.17
CA THR A 96 -3.61 -15.61 -20.49
C THR A 96 -3.00 -15.88 -19.13
N VAL A 97 -3.83 -16.04 -18.11
CA VAL A 97 -3.38 -16.47 -16.78
C VAL A 97 -2.94 -17.93 -16.86
N SER A 98 -1.64 -18.15 -16.73
CA SER A 98 -1.05 -19.49 -16.73
C SER A 98 -1.20 -20.19 -15.39
N ARG A 99 -1.03 -19.43 -14.29
CA ARG A 99 -1.11 -19.95 -12.92
C ARG A 99 -1.67 -18.90 -11.95
N VAL A 100 -2.45 -19.36 -10.97
CA VAL A 100 -2.86 -18.57 -9.80
C VAL A 100 -2.38 -19.32 -8.56
N SER A 101 -1.81 -18.59 -7.60
CA SER A 101 -1.26 -19.11 -6.34
C SER A 101 -1.47 -18.09 -5.23
N LEU A 102 -1.38 -18.49 -3.95
CA LEU A 102 -1.57 -17.57 -2.83
C LEU A 102 -0.53 -16.43 -2.77
N SER A 103 0.59 -16.55 -3.48
CA SER A 103 1.63 -15.51 -3.57
C SER A 103 1.51 -14.61 -4.79
N GLY A 104 0.58 -14.90 -5.72
CA GLY A 104 0.46 -14.14 -6.97
C GLY A 104 -0.01 -14.93 -8.18
N ILE A 105 0.04 -14.26 -9.33
CA ILE A 105 -0.43 -14.75 -10.63
C ILE A 105 0.75 -14.83 -11.60
N THR A 106 0.81 -15.87 -12.43
CA THR A 106 1.75 -15.95 -13.56
C THR A 106 0.97 -15.88 -14.87
N LEU A 107 1.41 -15.01 -15.78
CA LEU A 107 0.83 -14.80 -17.10
C LEU A 107 1.57 -15.63 -18.17
N SER A 108 0.97 -15.73 -19.35
CA SER A 108 1.48 -16.52 -20.47
C SER A 108 2.77 -15.99 -21.08
N ASP A 109 3.11 -14.72 -20.88
CA ASP A 109 4.39 -14.13 -21.26
C ASP A 109 5.52 -14.47 -20.28
N GLY A 110 5.22 -15.20 -19.20
CA GLY A 110 6.16 -15.51 -18.12
C GLY A 110 6.22 -14.44 -17.02
N SER A 111 5.52 -13.32 -17.18
CA SER A 111 5.45 -12.29 -16.14
C SER A 111 4.70 -12.79 -14.91
N ALA A 112 5.22 -12.47 -13.73
CA ALA A 112 4.56 -12.71 -12.45
C ALA A 112 4.01 -11.40 -11.86
N LEU A 113 2.81 -11.48 -11.29
CA LEU A 113 2.15 -10.41 -10.56
C LEU A 113 2.07 -10.83 -9.09
N PRO A 114 2.87 -10.23 -8.19
CA PRO A 114 2.85 -10.57 -6.77
C PRO A 114 1.56 -10.07 -6.10
N PHE A 115 1.14 -10.76 -5.04
CA PHE A 115 0.04 -10.40 -4.15
C PHE A 115 0.55 -10.04 -2.75
#